data_AF-W6SF63-F1
#
_entry.id   AF-W6SF63-F1
#
_cell.length_a   1.000
_cell.length_b   1.000
_cell.length_c   1.000
_cell.angle_alpha   90.00
_cell.angle_beta   90.00
_cell.angle_gamma   90.00
#
_symmetry.space_group_name_H-M   'P 1'
#
loop_
_entity.id
_entity.type
_entity.pdbx_description
1 polymer ?
#
loop_
_entity_poly.entity_id
_entity_poly.type
_entity_poly.pdbx_seq_one_letter_code
_entity_poly.pdbx_strand_id
1 'polypeptide(L)'
;MFSTILQIVAIILLSVVGRNIIRIFFYEKLSKINKWIFLVLGVVIVLLPFVGGWNFKSFASLIVLSLGVISLILFFDRLGILGDKLIAEEKEEKKVIKPKAKPNRVKNMSEEEKKNQLLK
;
A
#
# COMPACT_ATOMS: atom_id res chain seq x y z
N MET A 1 18.61 -28.18 17.19
CA MET A 1 17.31 -27.49 17.42
C MET A 1 17.49 -26.04 17.82
N PHE A 2 18.36 -25.68 18.77
CA PHE A 2 18.59 -24.27 19.12
C PHE A 2 19.15 -23.42 17.95
N SER A 3 20.16 -23.93 17.23
CA SER A 3 20.75 -23.23 16.08
C SER A 3 19.75 -22.96 14.94
N THR A 4 18.83 -23.89 14.67
CA THR A 4 17.79 -23.71 13.64
C THR A 4 16.75 -22.67 14.04
N ILE A 5 16.39 -22.61 15.33
CA ILE A 5 15.49 -21.58 15.85
C ILE A 5 16.15 -20.19 15.72
N LEU A 6 17.44 -20.09 16.08
CA LEU A 6 18.19 -18.84 15.96
C LEU A 6 18.28 -18.35 14.50
N GLN A 7 18.50 -19.27 13.56
CA GLN A 7 18.52 -18.96 12.13
C GLN A 7 17.15 -18.47 11.63
N ILE A 8 16.05 -19.10 12.05
CA ILE A 8 14.69 -18.66 11.67
C ILE A 8 14.41 -17.25 12.20
N VAL A 9 14.76 -16.97 13.46
CA VAL A 9 14.60 -15.64 14.05
C VAL A 9 15.42 -14.59 13.29
N ALA A 10 16.65 -14.93 12.92
CA ALA A 10 17.49 -14.05 12.11
C ALA A 10 16.89 -13.75 10.73
N ILE A 11 16.31 -14.76 10.05
CA ILE A 11 15.62 -14.55 8.76
C ILE A 11 14.43 -13.62 8.94
N ILE A 12 13.63 -13.79 9.99
CA ILE A 12 12.46 -12.94 10.25
C ILE A 12 12.91 -11.49 10.47
N LEU A 13 13.90 -11.26 11.34
CA LEU A 13 14.45 -9.94 11.60
C LEU A 13 14.99 -9.28 10.33
N LEU A 14 15.80 -10.01 9.56
CA LEU A 14 16.35 -9.52 8.30
C LEU A 14 15.24 -9.16 7.30
N SER A 15 14.18 -9.97 7.25
CA SER A 15 13.06 -9.76 6.34
C SER A 15 12.22 -8.54 6.72
N VAL A 16 12.01 -8.29 8.02
CA VAL A 16 11.30 -7.10 8.51
C VAL A 16 12.10 -5.83 8.22
N VAL A 17 13.42 -5.84 8.50
CA VAL A 17 14.30 -4.71 8.18
C VAL A 17 14.36 -4.47 6.67
N GLY A 18 14.54 -5.53 5.88
CA GLY A 18 14.56 -5.46 4.42
C GLY A 18 13.26 -4.90 3.83
N ARG A 19 12.10 -5.31 4.37
CA ARG A 19 10.80 -4.74 4.01
C ARG A 19 10.76 -3.23 4.25
N ASN A 20 11.18 -2.77 5.43
CA ASN A 20 11.16 -1.35 5.77
C ASN A 20 12.06 -0.51 4.85
N ILE A 21 13.26 -1.01 4.53
CA ILE A 21 14.18 -0.36 3.59
C ILE A 21 13.53 -0.23 2.21
N ILE A 22 13.01 -1.34 1.65
CA ILE A 22 12.37 -1.33 0.33
C ILE A 22 11.17 -0.39 0.32
N ARG A 23 10.38 -0.36 1.40
CA ARG A 23 9.24 0.56 1.53
C ARG A 23 9.70 2.01 1.50
N ILE A 24 10.75 2.40 2.22
CA ILE A 24 11.24 3.79 2.26
C ILE A 24 11.80 4.22 0.90
N PHE A 25 12.66 3.40 0.30
CA PHE A 25 13.41 3.81 -0.90
C PHE A 25 12.63 3.63 -2.21
N PHE A 26 11.70 2.68 -2.26
CA PHE A 26 11.02 2.30 -3.50
C PHE A 26 9.49 2.47 -3.44
N TYR A 27 8.94 3.18 -2.45
CA TYR A 27 7.49 3.37 -2.32
C TYR A 27 6.84 3.87 -3.62
N GLU A 28 7.39 4.95 -4.19
CA GLU A 28 6.85 5.62 -5.37
C GLU A 28 6.95 4.76 -6.63
N LYS A 29 8.06 4.02 -6.79
CA LYS A 29 8.29 3.13 -7.93
C LYS A 29 7.45 1.86 -7.84
N LEU A 30 7.38 1.24 -6.68
CA LEU A 30 6.65 -0.01 -6.47
C LEU A 30 5.13 0.21 -6.53
N SER A 31 4.65 1.43 -6.30
CA SER A 31 3.21 1.74 -6.38
C SER A 31 2.63 1.54 -7.78
N LYS A 32 3.46 1.68 -8.82
CA LYS A 32 3.05 1.50 -10.21
C LYS A 32 3.19 0.06 -10.70
N ILE A 33 3.82 -0.81 -9.91
CA ILE A 33 4.14 -2.19 -10.30
C ILE A 33 2.98 -3.11 -9.95
N ASN A 34 2.64 -4.02 -10.86
CA ASN A 34 1.58 -5.00 -10.65
C ASN A 34 1.92 -5.94 -9.49
N LYS A 35 1.00 -6.08 -8.53
CA LYS A 35 1.18 -6.89 -7.31
C LYS A 35 1.61 -8.34 -7.59
N TRP A 36 1.13 -8.93 -8.68
CA TRP A 36 1.45 -10.31 -9.06
C TRP A 36 2.94 -10.55 -9.34
N ILE A 37 3.70 -9.50 -9.67
CA ILE A 37 5.15 -9.61 -9.90
C ILE A 37 5.88 -10.04 -8.63
N PHE A 38 5.50 -9.49 -7.47
CA PHE A 38 6.09 -9.86 -6.18
C PHE A 38 5.76 -11.30 -5.78
N LEU A 39 4.55 -11.78 -6.12
CA LEU A 39 4.17 -13.18 -5.90
C LEU A 39 5.03 -14.11 -6.75
N VAL A 40 5.13 -13.85 -8.05
CA VAL A 40 5.93 -14.70 -8.95
C VAL A 40 7.39 -14.69 -8.52
N LEU A 41 7.94 -13.51 -8.19
CA LEU A 41 9.32 -13.36 -7.75
C LEU A 41 9.57 -14.12 -6.44
N GLY A 42 8.68 -13.98 -5.45
CA GLY A 42 8.77 -14.69 -4.18
C GLY A 42 8.72 -16.22 -4.35
N VAL A 43 7.77 -16.72 -5.14
CA VAL A 43 7.63 -18.16 -5.40
C VAL A 43 8.85 -18.72 -6.12
N VAL A 44 9.35 -18.03 -7.16
CA VAL A 44 10.55 -18.46 -7.90
C VAL A 44 11.78 -18.52 -6.99
N ILE A 45 12.00 -17.49 -6.17
CA ILE A 45 13.14 -17.43 -5.25
C ILE A 45 13.07 -18.51 -4.17
N VAL A 46 11.88 -18.77 -3.63
CA VAL A 46 11.68 -19.81 -2.61
C VAL A 46 11.84 -21.22 -3.21
N LEU A 47 11.41 -21.43 -4.46
CA LEU A 47 11.52 -22.72 -5.15
C LEU A 47 12.93 -23.02 -5.69
N LEU A 48 13.72 -21.98 -5.98
CA LEU A 48 15.10 -22.07 -6.47
C LEU A 48 15.99 -23.07 -5.70
N PRO A 49 16.06 -23.05 -4.36
CA PRO A 49 16.87 -24.01 -3.61
C PRO A 49 16.37 -25.45 -3.73
N PHE A 50 15.07 -25.67 -3.94
CA PHE A 50 14.50 -27.02 -4.11
C PHE A 50 14.84 -27.62 -5.48
N VAL A 51 14.88 -26.80 -6.53
CA VAL A 51 15.19 -27.26 -7.90
C VAL A 51 16.71 -27.38 -8.10
N GLY A 52 17.50 -26.51 -7.48
CA GLY A 52 18.96 -26.46 -7.65
C GLY A 52 19.76 -27.39 -6.73
N GLY A 53 19.10 -28.15 -5.84
CA GLY A 53 19.78 -29.01 -4.87
C GLY A 53 20.65 -28.23 -3.86
N TRP A 54 20.30 -26.97 -3.59
CA TRP A 54 21.09 -26.11 -2.70
C TRP A 54 20.91 -26.52 -1.24
N ASN A 55 22.03 -26.64 -0.53
CA ASN A 55 22.02 -26.95 0.90
C ASN A 55 21.57 -25.73 1.72
N PHE A 56 20.46 -25.88 2.46
CA PHE A 56 19.90 -24.87 3.39
C PHE A 56 20.81 -24.50 4.58
N LYS A 57 22.00 -25.11 4.69
CA LYS A 57 23.00 -24.79 5.72
C LYS A 57 23.92 -23.65 5.33
N SER A 58 23.98 -23.27 4.05
CA SER A 58 24.85 -22.19 3.59
C SER A 58 24.25 -20.82 3.90
N PHE A 59 25.08 -19.86 4.31
CA PHE A 59 24.66 -18.47 4.52
C PHE A 59 24.01 -17.86 3.26
N ALA A 60 24.49 -18.25 2.07
CA ALA A 60 23.90 -17.85 0.80
C ALA A 60 22.43 -18.30 0.66
N SER A 61 22.12 -19.52 1.09
CA SER A 61 20.75 -20.05 1.05
C SER A 61 19.82 -19.27 1.98
N LEU A 62 20.31 -18.84 3.14
CA LEU A 62 19.56 -18.01 4.08
C LEU A 62 19.21 -16.63 3.49
N ILE A 63 20.16 -16.00 2.78
CA ILE A 63 19.93 -14.72 2.11
C ILE A 63 18.87 -14.87 1.02
N VAL A 64 19.00 -15.89 0.17
CA VAL A 64 18.04 -16.16 -0.91
C VAL A 64 16.64 -16.41 -0.33
N LEU A 65 16.55 -17.20 0.73
CA LEU A 65 15.27 -17.47 1.38
C LEU A 65 14.66 -16.21 1.99
N SER A 66 15.48 -15.36 2.63
CA SER A 66 15.03 -14.06 3.15
C SER A 66 14.51 -13.15 2.03
N LEU A 67 15.19 -13.07 0.88
CA LEU A 67 14.72 -12.30 -0.28
C LEU A 67 13.37 -12.79 -0.79
N GLY A 68 13.17 -14.12 -0.84
CA GLY A 68 11.89 -14.71 -1.20
C GLY A 68 10.78 -14.35 -0.22
N VAL A 69 11.06 -14.46 1.09
CA VAL A 69 10.13 -14.08 2.16
C VAL A 69 9.79 -12.58 2.10
N ILE A 70 10.76 -11.71 1.87
CA ILE A 70 10.53 -10.26 1.70
C ILE A 70 9.59 -10.00 0.51
N SER A 71 9.80 -10.66 -0.64
CA SER A 71 8.91 -10.55 -1.80
C SER A 71 7.47 -10.96 -1.47
N LEU A 72 7.28 -12.06 -0.74
CA LEU A 72 5.96 -12.52 -0.32
C LEU A 72 5.31 -11.54 0.67
N ILE A 73 6.07 -11.01 1.64
CA ILE A 73 5.59 -10.00 2.57
C ILE A 73 5.13 -8.75 1.81
N LEU A 74 5.89 -8.27 0.81
CA LEU A 74 5.50 -7.14 -0.04
C LEU A 74 4.22 -7.44 -0.84
N PHE A 75 4.04 -8.67 -1.31
CA PHE A 75 2.79 -9.09 -1.95
C PHE A 75 1.59 -9.04 -1.00
N PHE A 76 1.72 -9.60 0.21
CA PHE A 76 0.66 -9.59 1.20
C PHE A 76 0.32 -8.18 1.70
N ASP A 77 1.32 -7.31 1.78
CA ASP A 77 1.16 -5.89 2.08
C ASP A 77 0.35 -5.19 0.99
N ARG A 78 0.65 -5.46 -0.29
CA ARG A 78 -0.10 -4.95 -1.45
C ARG A 78 -1.51 -5.51 -1.56
N LEU A 79 -1.78 -6.70 -1.01
CA LEU A 79 -3.14 -7.23 -0.89
C LEU A 79 -3.95 -6.57 0.24
N GLY A 80 -3.31 -5.74 1.08
CA GLY A 80 -3.96 -5.12 2.23
C GLY A 80 -4.18 -6.07 3.40
N ILE A 81 -3.60 -7.28 3.36
CA ILE A 81 -3.73 -8.31 4.40
C ILE A 81 -2.90 -7.94 5.63
N LEU A 82 -1.72 -7.35 5.42
CA LEU A 82 -0.82 -6.93 6.50
C LEU A 82 -1.13 -5.53 7.06
N GLY A 83 -2.19 -4.89 6.57
CA GLY A 83 -2.85 -3.82 7.30
C GLY A 83 -1.99 -2.57 7.53
N ASP A 84 -1.37 -2.03 6.49
CA ASP A 84 -0.93 -0.63 6.53
C ASP A 84 -2.07 0.30 6.09
N LYS A 85 -3.13 0.37 6.91
CA LYS A 85 -4.08 1.51 6.90
C LYS A 85 -3.38 2.85 7.21
N LEU A 86 -2.12 2.82 7.64
CA LEU A 86 -1.32 4.01 7.97
C LEU A 86 -0.86 4.81 6.74
N ILE A 87 -0.90 4.22 5.54
CA ILE A 87 -0.73 4.95 4.27
C ILE A 87 -1.89 4.63 3.33
N ALA A 88 -3.09 4.48 3.89
CA ALA A 88 -4.20 5.08 3.18
C ALA A 88 -3.92 6.57 3.25
N GLU A 89 -3.16 7.10 2.29
CA GLU A 89 -3.40 8.45 1.83
C GLU A 89 -4.92 8.54 1.77
N GLU A 90 -5.51 9.30 2.69
CA GLU A 90 -6.81 9.86 2.43
C GLU A 90 -6.63 10.38 1.01
N LYS A 91 -7.25 9.69 0.05
CA LYS A 91 -7.60 10.35 -1.18
C LYS A 91 -8.46 11.47 -0.63
N GLU A 92 -7.83 12.62 -0.42
CA GLU A 92 -8.52 13.89 -0.37
C GLU A 92 -9.21 13.87 -1.73
N GLU A 93 -10.42 13.30 -1.76
CA GLU A 93 -11.40 13.62 -2.77
C GLU A 93 -11.32 15.13 -2.76
N LYS A 94 -10.77 15.71 -3.83
CA LYS A 94 -10.76 17.15 -4.01
C LYS A 94 -12.23 17.54 -3.85
N LYS A 95 -12.63 17.91 -2.64
CA LYS A 95 -13.93 18.46 -2.34
C LYS A 95 -13.83 19.79 -3.01
N VAL A 96 -14.19 19.81 -4.29
CA VAL A 96 -14.39 21.03 -5.05
C VAL A 96 -15.52 21.71 -4.30
N ILE A 97 -15.15 22.63 -3.40
CA ILE A 97 -16.09 23.48 -2.70
C ILE A 97 -16.65 24.38 -3.80
N LYS A 98 -17.70 23.90 -4.45
CA LYS A 98 -18.46 24.73 -5.37
C LYS A 98 -19.06 25.84 -4.51
N PRO A 99 -18.89 27.12 -4.90
CA PRO A 99 -19.56 28.19 -4.18
C PRO A 99 -21.06 27.87 -4.14
N LYS A 100 -21.64 27.85 -2.94
CA LYS A 100 -23.09 27.71 -2.82
C LYS A 100 -23.73 28.85 -3.62
N ALA A 101 -24.74 28.51 -4.41
CA ALA A 101 -25.45 29.51 -5.19
C ALA A 101 -25.95 30.63 -4.26
N LYS A 102 -25.84 31.89 -4.72
CA LYS A 102 -26.41 33.03 -4.00
C LYS A 102 -27.89 32.76 -3.75
N PRO A 103 -28.40 32.94 -2.52
CA PRO A 103 -29.81 32.73 -2.25
C PRO A 103 -30.64 33.61 -3.18
N ASN A 104 -31.52 32.98 -3.96
CA ASN A 104 -32.36 33.70 -4.90
C ASN A 104 -33.41 34.50 -4.11
N ARG A 105 -33.15 35.79 -3.88
CA ARG A 105 -34.02 36.68 -3.10
C ARG A 105 -35.46 36.70 -3.62
N VAL A 106 -35.65 36.54 -4.93
CA VAL A 106 -36.96 36.63 -5.60
C VAL A 106 -37.93 35.54 -5.16
N LYS A 107 -37.43 34.37 -4.72
CA LYS A 107 -38.30 33.27 -4.23
C LYS A 107 -38.86 33.50 -2.83
N ASN A 108 -38.26 34.37 -2.02
CA ASN A 108 -38.68 34.63 -0.64
C ASN A 108 -39.42 35.96 -0.45
N MET A 109 -39.67 36.70 -1.53
CA MET A 109 -40.45 37.95 -1.46
C MET A 109 -41.95 37.63 -1.42
N SER A 110 -42.68 38.38 -0.58
CA SER A 110 -44.14 38.32 -0.59
C SER A 110 -44.67 38.84 -1.94
N GLU A 111 -45.87 38.41 -2.34
CA GLU A 111 -46.50 38.85 -3.59
C GLU A 111 -46.66 40.38 -3.68
N GLU A 112 -46.87 41.07 -2.54
CA GLU A 112 -46.92 42.53 -2.46
C GLU A 112 -45.58 43.21 -2.77
N GLU A 113 -44.48 42.68 -2.24
CA GLU A 113 -43.15 43.25 -2.49
C GLU A 113 -42.68 43.05 -3.93
N LYS A 114 -43.07 41.94 -4.57
CA LYS A 114 -42.82 41.71 -6.01
C LYS A 114 -43.54 42.74 -6.88
N LYS A 115 -44.79 43.06 -6.53
CA LYS A 115 -45.63 44.00 -7.29
C LYS A 115 -45.09 45.44 -7.20
N ASN A 116 -44.60 45.85 -6.03
CA ASN A 116 -43.99 47.17 -5.82
C ASN A 116 -42.63 47.36 -6.51
N GLN A 117 -41.89 46.28 -6.79
CA GLN A 117 -40.65 46.36 -7.56
C GLN A 117 -40.87 46.43 -9.07
N LEU A 118 -41.97 45.88 -9.57
CA LEU A 118 -42.34 45.92 -11.00
C LEU A 118 -42.96 47.26 -11.43
N LEU A 119 -43.39 48.08 -10.47
CA LEU A 119 -43.99 49.40 -10.67
C LEU A 119 -42.99 50.57 -10.53
N LYS A 120 -41.70 50.28 -10.37
CA LYS A 120 -40.59 51.24 -10.44
C LYS A 120 -39.79 51.03 -11.70
#